data_AF-A0A957XXQ1-F1
#
_entry.id   AF-A0A957XXQ1-F1
#
_cell.length_a   1.000
_cell.length_b   1.000
_cell.length_c   1.000
_cell.angle_alpha   90.00
_cell.angle_beta   90.00
_cell.angle_gamma   90.00
#
_symmetry.space_group_name_H-M   'P 1'
#
loop_
_entity.id
_entity.type
_entity.pdbx_description
1 polymer ?
#
loop_
_entity_poly.entity_id
_entity_poly.type
_entity_poly.pdbx_seq_one_letter_code
_entity_poly.pdbx_strand_id
1 'polypeptide(L)'
;MTLPAIFAVVVGLGMIVQWTLSWRAGQVPELQTEPIRIRFHIAGEMVTALALIAGGAGLLLHTAWSVPLYLVAMGMLFYTAIVSPGYFAQQGKWVWVAVFSLLITIGIICIFQVL
;
A
#
# COMPACT_ATOMS: atom_id res chain seq x y z
N MET A 1 -1.71 -17.70 -9.74
CA MET A 1 -1.93 -16.35 -9.17
C MET A 1 -1.72 -16.27 -7.66
N THR A 2 -1.08 -17.27 -7.04
CA THR A 2 -0.93 -17.32 -5.58
C THR A 2 0.02 -16.25 -5.02
N LEU A 3 1.18 -16.04 -5.65
CA LEU A 3 2.14 -15.01 -5.21
C LEU A 3 1.54 -13.58 -5.26
N PRO A 4 0.94 -13.12 -6.40
CA PRO A 4 0.29 -11.81 -6.48
C PRO A 4 -0.79 -11.62 -5.41
N ALA A 5 -1.58 -12.67 -5.17
CA ALA A 5 -2.65 -12.64 -4.20
C ALA A 5 -2.14 -12.50 -2.76
N ILE A 6 -1.18 -13.33 -2.36
CA ILE A 6 -0.56 -13.26 -1.03
C ILE A 6 0.13 -11.91 -0.85
N PHE A 7 0.87 -11.45 -1.86
CA PHE A 7 1.53 -10.15 -1.82
C PHE A 7 0.54 -9.02 -1.55
N ALA A 8 -0.56 -8.92 -2.31
CA ALA A 8 -1.55 -7.87 -2.12
C ALA A 8 -2.22 -7.94 -0.75
N VAL A 9 -2.62 -9.13 -0.28
CA VAL A 9 -3.23 -9.29 1.05
C VAL A 9 -2.26 -8.89 2.16
N VAL A 10 -1.01 -9.36 2.11
CA VAL A 10 0.01 -9.04 3.12
C VAL A 10 0.34 -7.57 3.14
N VAL A 11 0.52 -6.94 1.97
CA VAL A 11 0.80 -5.49 1.88
C VAL A 11 -0.40 -4.68 2.38
N GLY A 12 -1.62 -5.00 1.97
CA GLY A 12 -2.82 -4.31 2.44
C GLY A 12 -3.01 -4.40 3.95
N LEU A 13 -2.84 -5.60 4.53
CA LEU A 13 -2.85 -5.76 6.00
C LEU A 13 -1.71 -4.99 6.66
N GLY A 14 -0.51 -5.03 6.08
CA GLY A 14 0.66 -4.29 6.55
C GLY A 14 0.43 -2.78 6.59
N MET A 15 -0.22 -2.20 5.58
CA MET A 15 -0.59 -0.78 5.55
C MET A 15 -1.52 -0.42 6.71
N ILE A 16 -2.57 -1.22 6.96
CA ILE A 16 -3.51 -1.00 8.07
C ILE A 16 -2.79 -1.08 9.42
N VAL A 17 -1.95 -2.11 9.60
CA VAL A 17 -1.17 -2.31 10.83
C VAL A 17 -0.21 -1.13 11.04
N GLN A 18 0.55 -0.75 10.03
CA GLN A 18 1.52 0.34 10.13
C GLN A 18 0.84 1.66 10.53
N TRP A 19 -0.25 2.06 9.87
CA TRP A 19 -0.98 3.27 10.25
C TRP A 19 -1.52 3.22 11.67
N THR A 20 -2.07 2.07 12.07
CA THR A 20 -2.59 1.88 13.43
C THR A 20 -1.49 2.05 14.47
N LEU A 21 -0.30 1.48 14.23
CA LEU A 21 0.85 1.61 15.13
C LEU A 21 1.38 3.05 15.17
N SER A 22 1.53 3.71 14.01
CA SER A 22 2.01 5.09 13.94
C SER A 22 1.07 6.06 14.65
N TRP A 23 -0.24 5.88 14.50
CA TRP A 23 -1.24 6.68 15.21
C TRP A 23 -1.16 6.47 16.73
N ARG A 24 -1.11 5.22 17.19
CA ARG A 24 -0.99 4.90 18.63
C ARG A 24 0.33 5.39 19.24
N ALA A 25 1.40 5.41 18.46
CA ALA A 25 2.71 5.89 18.89
C ALA A 25 2.86 7.43 18.83
N GLY A 26 1.82 8.17 18.40
CA GLY A 26 1.90 9.62 18.24
C GLY A 26 2.87 10.07 17.15
N GLN A 27 3.21 9.19 16.20
CA GLN A 27 4.19 9.42 15.13
C GLN A 27 3.59 10.09 13.89
N VAL A 28 2.44 10.75 14.04
CA VAL A 28 1.74 11.46 12.96
C VAL A 28 1.52 12.93 13.36
N PRO A 29 2.60 13.74 13.46
CA PRO A 29 2.51 15.15 13.88
C PRO A 29 1.66 16.01 12.91
N GLU A 30 1.44 15.53 11.69
CA GLU A 30 0.61 16.18 10.67
C GLU A 30 -0.87 16.21 11.06
N LEU A 31 -1.30 15.40 12.04
CA LEU A 31 -2.65 15.50 12.62
C LEU A 31 -2.88 16.86 13.30
N GLN A 32 -1.82 17.54 13.76
CA GLN A 32 -1.89 18.88 14.32
C GLN A 32 -1.52 19.96 13.30
N THR A 33 -0.46 19.75 12.51
CA THR A 33 0.05 20.80 11.61
C THR A 33 -0.74 20.91 10.31
N GLU A 34 -1.19 19.79 9.74
CA GLU A 34 -1.84 19.73 8.42
C GLU A 34 -3.01 18.71 8.39
N PRO A 35 -4.03 18.88 9.27
CA PRO A 35 -5.01 17.85 9.60
C PRO A 35 -5.85 17.36 8.42
N ILE A 36 -6.20 18.25 7.48
CA ILE A 36 -7.01 17.89 6.31
C ILE A 36 -6.19 17.03 5.35
N ARG A 37 -4.97 17.48 5.01
CA ARG A 37 -4.09 16.77 4.08
C ARG A 37 -3.80 15.35 4.58
N ILE A 38 -3.41 15.20 5.85
CA ILE A 38 -3.05 13.89 6.40
C ILE A 38 -4.26 12.94 6.47
N ARG A 39 -5.47 13.44 6.78
CA ARG A 39 -6.68 12.62 6.80
C ARG A 39 -7.02 12.07 5.41
N PHE A 40 -6.90 12.89 4.37
CA PHE A 40 -7.09 12.42 2.99
C PHE A 40 -5.99 11.47 2.53
N HIS A 41 -4.75 11.69 2.95
CA HIS A 41 -3.65 10.76 2.69
C HIS A 41 -3.91 9.39 3.34
N ILE A 42 -4.26 9.35 4.64
CA ILE A 42 -4.63 8.11 5.34
C ILE A 42 -5.85 7.45 4.67
N ALA A 43 -6.87 8.22 4.31
CA ALA A 43 -8.05 7.69 3.64
C ALA A 43 -7.68 7.03 2.30
N GLY A 44 -6.83 7.68 1.49
CA GLY A 44 -6.32 7.11 0.25
C GLY A 44 -5.60 5.79 0.48
N GLU A 45 -4.71 5.74 1.46
CA GLU A 45 -3.97 4.52 1.80
C GLU A 45 -4.85 3.41 2.38
N MET A 46 -5.89 3.74 3.16
CA MET A 46 -6.89 2.76 3.60
C MET A 46 -7.70 2.19 2.44
N VAL A 47 -8.11 3.02 1.47
CA VAL A 47 -8.81 2.54 0.27
C VAL A 47 -7.88 1.65 -0.55
N THR A 48 -6.61 2.02 -0.73
CA THR A 48 -5.60 1.16 -1.36
C THR A 48 -5.48 -0.18 -0.65
N ALA A 49 -5.34 -0.18 0.68
CA ALA A 49 -5.21 -1.39 1.48
C ALA A 49 -6.41 -2.32 1.34
N LEU A 50 -7.63 -1.78 1.43
CA LEU A 50 -8.87 -2.54 1.27
C LEU A 50 -9.01 -3.10 -0.15
N ALA A 51 -8.65 -2.32 -1.18
CA ALA A 51 -8.67 -2.77 -2.56
C ALA A 51 -7.65 -3.89 -2.81
N LEU A 52 -6.44 -3.81 -2.22
CA LEU A 52 -5.43 -4.86 -2.29
C LEU A 52 -5.90 -6.15 -1.61
N ILE A 53 -6.49 -6.05 -0.42
CA ILE A 53 -7.03 -7.21 0.31
C ILE A 53 -8.16 -7.85 -0.51
N ALA A 54 -9.12 -7.05 -1.00
CA ALA A 54 -10.24 -7.55 -1.78
C ALA A 54 -9.79 -8.17 -3.12
N GLY A 55 -8.91 -7.49 -3.85
CA GLY A 55 -8.34 -7.98 -5.11
C GLY A 55 -7.53 -9.27 -4.91
N GLY A 56 -6.66 -9.31 -3.91
CA GLY A 56 -5.88 -10.49 -3.55
C GLY A 56 -6.75 -11.67 -3.09
N ALA A 57 -7.74 -11.43 -2.23
CA ALA A 57 -8.71 -12.47 -1.85
C ALA A 57 -9.51 -12.97 -3.06
N GLY A 58 -9.94 -12.08 -3.95
CA GLY A 58 -10.59 -12.44 -5.21
C GLY A 58 -9.72 -13.33 -6.10
N LEU A 59 -8.40 -13.05 -6.18
CA LEU A 59 -7.45 -13.87 -6.94
C LEU A 59 -7.31 -15.28 -6.34
N LEU A 60 -7.32 -15.42 -5.01
CA LEU A 60 -7.32 -16.74 -4.34
C LEU A 60 -8.62 -17.51 -4.57
N LEU A 61 -9.74 -16.79 -4.65
CA LEU A 61 -11.07 -17.35 -4.87
C LEU A 61 -11.44 -17.52 -6.36
N HIS A 62 -10.51 -17.19 -7.27
CA HIS A 62 -10.70 -17.28 -8.72
C HIS A 62 -11.96 -16.55 -9.24
N THR A 63 -12.28 -15.38 -8.70
CA THR A 63 -13.46 -14.62 -9.12
C THR A 63 -13.20 -13.79 -10.38
N ALA A 64 -14.23 -13.59 -11.22
CA ALA A 64 -14.08 -12.87 -12.49
C ALA A 64 -13.71 -11.38 -12.35
N TRP A 65 -14.05 -10.75 -11.22
CA TRP A 65 -13.75 -9.34 -10.92
C TRP A 65 -12.36 -9.14 -10.29
N SER A 66 -11.66 -10.21 -9.94
CA SER A 66 -10.41 -10.14 -9.17
C SER A 66 -9.29 -9.42 -9.91
N VAL A 67 -9.03 -9.81 -11.16
CA VAL A 67 -7.95 -9.24 -12.00
C VAL A 67 -8.10 -7.71 -12.19
N PRO A 68 -9.24 -7.17 -12.66
CA PRO A 68 -9.36 -5.72 -12.83
C PRO A 68 -9.23 -4.96 -11.51
N LEU A 69 -9.83 -5.46 -10.42
CA LEU A 69 -9.69 -4.81 -9.10
C LEU A 69 -8.24 -4.86 -8.60
N TYR A 70 -7.56 -5.98 -8.76
CA TYR A 70 -6.15 -6.14 -8.40
C TYR A 70 -5.26 -5.15 -9.16
N LEU A 71 -5.45 -5.00 -10.47
CA LEU A 71 -4.66 -4.05 -11.27
C LEU A 71 -4.88 -2.60 -10.83
N VAL A 72 -6.12 -2.21 -10.52
CA VAL A 72 -6.43 -0.89 -9.94
C VAL A 72 -5.74 -0.72 -8.59
N ALA A 73 -5.86 -1.69 -7.69
CA ALA A 73 -5.24 -1.65 -6.36
C ALA A 73 -3.71 -1.56 -6.43
N MET A 74 -3.09 -2.27 -7.37
CA MET A 74 -1.64 -2.21 -7.61
C MET A 74 -1.20 -0.84 -8.13
N GLY A 75 -1.98 -0.21 -9.02
CA GLY A 75 -1.71 1.16 -9.47
C GLY A 75 -1.75 2.16 -8.30
N MET A 76 -2.75 2.02 -7.42
CA MET A 76 -2.83 2.83 -6.19
C MET A 76 -1.65 2.59 -5.26
N LEU A 77 -1.23 1.32 -5.07
CA LEU A 77 -0.06 0.95 -4.28
C LEU A 77 1.21 1.59 -4.83
N PHE A 78 1.44 1.52 -6.15
CA PHE A 78 2.62 2.14 -6.75
C PHE A 78 2.64 3.65 -6.57
N TYR A 79 1.48 4.30 -6.73
CA TYR A 79 1.40 5.73 -6.48
C TYR A 79 1.84 6.10 -5.05
N THR A 80 1.27 5.45 -4.02
CA THR A 80 1.72 5.72 -2.63
C THR A 80 3.19 5.34 -2.43
N ALA A 81 3.64 4.19 -2.94
CA ALA A 81 5.01 3.72 -2.76
C ALA A 81 6.05 4.62 -3.42
N ILE A 82 5.68 5.40 -4.43
CA ILE A 82 6.55 6.41 -5.06
C ILE A 82 6.58 7.70 -4.21
N VAL A 83 5.44 8.14 -3.69
CA VAL A 83 5.30 9.44 -3.01
C VAL A 83 5.73 9.38 -1.53
N SER A 84 5.29 8.38 -0.78
CA SER A 84 5.51 8.23 0.66
C SER A 84 6.98 8.20 1.11
N PRO A 85 7.94 7.56 0.41
CA PRO A 85 9.34 7.58 0.84
C PRO A 85 9.98 8.97 0.84
N GLY A 86 9.45 9.94 0.09
CA GLY A 86 9.97 11.32 0.08
C GLY A 86 9.92 11.99 1.45
N TYR A 87 8.86 11.73 2.23
CA TYR A 87 8.73 12.19 3.60
C TYR A 87 9.82 11.62 4.52
N PHE A 88 10.07 10.31 4.43
CA PHE A 88 11.11 9.64 5.22
C PHE A 88 12.53 10.07 4.80
N ALA A 89 12.75 10.30 3.51
CA ALA A 89 14.02 10.80 2.99
C ALA A 89 14.35 12.20 3.54
N GLN A 90 13.37 13.10 3.64
CA GLN A 90 13.56 14.42 4.28
C GLN A 90 13.97 14.31 5.76
N GLN A 91 13.54 13.25 6.45
CA GLN A 91 13.94 12.96 7.83
C GLN A 91 15.28 12.22 7.94
N GLY A 92 15.98 11.97 6.82
CA GLY A 92 17.20 11.18 6.76
C GLY A 92 16.99 9.66 6.95
N LYS A 93 15.74 9.17 6.94
CA LYS A 93 15.39 7.76 7.19
C LYS A 93 15.35 6.95 5.89
N TRP A 94 16.51 6.82 5.23
CA TRP A 94 16.66 6.19 3.92
C TRP A 94 16.25 4.71 3.85
N VAL A 95 16.23 3.99 4.98
CA VAL A 95 15.76 2.59 5.03
C VAL A 95 14.35 2.44 4.46
N TRP A 96 13.46 3.41 4.71
CA TRP A 96 12.10 3.36 4.18
C TRP A 96 12.06 3.47 2.66
N VAL A 97 12.94 4.28 2.06
CA VAL A 97 13.07 4.40 0.59
C VAL A 97 13.38 3.04 -0.04
N ALA A 98 14.29 2.27 0.58
CA ALA A 98 14.63 0.93 0.13
C ALA A 98 13.43 -0.04 0.25
N VAL A 99 12.69 0.00 1.36
CA VAL A 99 11.49 -0.83 1.55
C VAL A 99 10.43 -0.54 0.49
N PHE A 100 10.13 0.73 0.23
CA PHE A 100 9.16 1.11 -0.81
C PHE A 100 9.63 0.72 -2.22
N SER A 101 10.93 0.85 -2.50
CA SER A 101 11.51 0.40 -3.77
C SER A 101 11.35 -1.11 -3.96
N LEU A 102 11.58 -1.90 -2.90
CA LEU A 102 11.35 -3.34 -2.91
C LEU A 102 9.88 -3.70 -3.16
N LEU A 103 8.95 -3.00 -2.52
CA LEU A 103 7.50 -3.20 -2.75
C LEU A 103 7.13 -2.94 -4.22
N ILE A 104 7.69 -1.89 -4.82
CA ILE A 104 7.47 -1.60 -6.26
C ILE A 104 8.03 -2.73 -7.11
N THR A 105 9.27 -3.17 -6.88
CA THR A 105 9.89 -4.25 -7.66
C THR A 105 9.09 -5.55 -7.59
N ILE A 106 8.71 -5.99 -6.39
CA ILE A 106 7.90 -7.21 -6.21
C ILE A 106 6.53 -7.02 -6.86
N GLY A 107 5.91 -5.85 -6.69
CA GLY A 107 4.62 -5.56 -7.28
C GLY A 107 4.62 -5.61 -8.81
N ILE A 108 5.68 -5.11 -9.46
CA ILE A 108 5.85 -5.19 -10.92
C ILE A 108 5.89 -6.66 -11.36
N ILE A 109 6.68 -7.49 -10.68
CA ILE A 109 6.74 -8.94 -10.94
C ILE A 109 5.34 -9.56 -10.81
N CYS A 110 4.59 -9.17 -9.77
CA CYS A 110 3.25 -9.69 -9.55
C CYS A 110 2.24 -9.26 -10.62
N ILE A 111 2.36 -8.06 -11.20
CA ILE A 111 1.52 -7.64 -12.35
C ILE A 111 1.77 -8.55 -13.56
N PHE A 112 3.03 -8.82 -13.91
CA PHE A 112 3.36 -9.69 -15.05
C PHE A 112 2.90 -11.14 -14.88
N GLN A 113 2.63 -11.59 -13.65
CA GLN A 113 2.08 -12.92 -13.38
C GLN A 113 0.54 -12.98 -13.43
N VAL A 114 -0.12 -11.84 -13.50
CA VAL A 114 -1.58 -11.70 -13.55
C VAL A 114 -2.09 -11.38 -14.96
N LEU A 115 -1.24 -10.76 -15.78
CA LEU A 115 -1.46 -10.54 -17.22
C LEU A 115 -1.20 -11.81 -18.03
#